data_AF-A0A2N9YH75-F1
#
_entry.id   AF-A0A2N9YH75-F1
#
_cell.length_a   1.000
_cell.length_b   1.000
_cell.length_c   1.000
_cell.angle_alpha   90.00
_cell.angle_beta   90.00
_cell.angle_gamma   90.00
#
_symmetry.space_group_name_H-M   'P 1'
#
loop_
_entity.id
_entity.type
_entity.pdbx_description
1 polymer ?
#
loop_
_entity_poly.entity_id
_entity_poly.type
_entity_poly.pdbx_seq_one_letter_code
_entity_poly.pdbx_strand_id
1 'polypeptide(L)'
;MQVERKKSFVEKLLTFLSRLKGYKSPLFIVYQPHSFLIKGKDTQEVMHLIKPGDILLRTYNNYLDKYFVKGTFTHAGLYLGEVTENHLRQIAKVDKPERYATGTQMVIHALADTVILEDLIQFCRCDALAILRFPQQLVLQKGRIPPDTVLNYLTEYAKVEAKSHQAAVLKAEIDIMTRLAQGDSLHFDTLFKIIYRVALSELITPHPADFGFDNFSPLSCTELIYFATKSICWNYDIEPTKQKIFFQQRRVIEADTFTNTDLEEVWKKVG
;
A
#
# COMPACT_ATOMS: atom_id res chain seq x y z
N MET A 1 -20.62 1.52 -16.50
CA MET A 1 -21.43 0.29 -16.43
C MET A 1 -20.64 -0.72 -15.60
N GLN A 2 -20.96 -0.89 -14.32
CA GLN A 2 -20.23 -1.78 -13.42
C GLN A 2 -20.50 -3.23 -13.84
N VAL A 3 -19.43 -3.99 -14.10
CA VAL A 3 -19.52 -5.45 -14.15
C VAL A 3 -19.30 -5.94 -12.72
N GLU A 4 -20.38 -6.11 -11.95
CA GLU A 4 -20.29 -6.78 -10.65
C GLU A 4 -19.83 -8.23 -10.88
N ARG A 5 -18.56 -8.50 -10.58
CA ARG A 5 -17.99 -9.84 -10.71
C ARG A 5 -18.24 -10.63 -9.42
N LYS A 6 -18.83 -11.83 -9.54
CA LYS A 6 -19.03 -12.74 -8.41
C LYS A 6 -17.68 -13.23 -7.86
N LYS A 7 -17.38 -12.86 -6.61
CA LYS A 7 -16.24 -13.39 -5.84
C LYS A 7 -16.23 -14.92 -5.82
N SER A 8 -15.04 -15.51 -5.94
CA SER A 8 -14.88 -16.96 -5.81
C SER A 8 -15.18 -17.42 -4.37
N PHE A 9 -15.55 -18.68 -4.18
CA PHE A 9 -15.82 -19.23 -2.84
C PHE A 9 -14.63 -19.05 -1.89
N VAL A 10 -13.41 -19.16 -2.42
CA VAL A 10 -12.15 -19.01 -1.67
C VAL A 10 -11.96 -17.57 -1.20
N GLU A 11 -12.25 -16.56 -2.03
CA GLU A 11 -12.18 -15.15 -1.64
C GLU A 11 -13.18 -14.79 -0.54
N LYS A 12 -14.41 -15.32 -0.64
CA LYS A 12 -15.43 -15.12 0.40
C LYS A 12 -15.00 -15.75 1.73
N LEU A 13 -14.43 -16.95 1.66
CA LEU A 13 -13.93 -17.65 2.84
C LEU A 13 -12.76 -16.88 3.48
N LEU A 14 -11.80 -16.39 2.71
CA LEU A 14 -10.67 -15.59 3.23
C LEU A 14 -11.12 -14.29 3.88
N THR A 15 -12.07 -13.58 3.26
CA THR A 15 -12.65 -12.34 3.82
C THR A 15 -13.36 -12.60 5.15
N PHE A 16 -13.95 -13.78 5.30
CA PHE A 16 -14.59 -14.20 6.55
C PHE A 16 -13.55 -14.63 7.60
N LEU A 17 -12.55 -15.43 7.20
CA LEU A 17 -11.51 -15.95 8.08
C LEU A 17 -10.56 -14.86 8.59
N SER A 18 -10.32 -13.78 7.82
CA SER A 18 -9.55 -12.62 8.27
C SER A 18 -10.19 -11.88 9.46
N ARG A 19 -11.43 -12.21 9.82
CA ARG A 19 -12.15 -11.66 10.98
C ARG A 19 -12.13 -12.57 12.21
N LEU A 20 -11.55 -13.77 12.11
CA LEU A 20 -11.57 -14.79 13.16
C LEU A 20 -10.16 -15.01 13.75
N LYS A 21 -10.08 -15.04 15.09
CA LYS A 21 -8.84 -15.29 15.84
C LYS A 21 -9.03 -16.49 16.78
N GLY A 22 -8.10 -17.45 16.71
CA GLY A 22 -8.15 -18.70 17.48
C GLY A 22 -7.05 -18.78 18.52
N TYR A 23 -7.37 -19.25 19.73
CA TYR A 23 -6.41 -19.47 20.81
C TYR A 23 -6.22 -20.97 21.09
N LYS A 24 -4.96 -21.39 21.32
CA LYS A 24 -4.61 -22.81 21.53
C LYS A 24 -5.08 -23.36 22.89
N SER A 25 -5.16 -22.54 23.93
CA SER A 25 -5.73 -22.93 25.23
C SER A 25 -5.98 -21.72 26.14
N PRO A 26 -7.13 -21.63 26.83
CA PRO A 26 -8.34 -22.42 26.61
C PRO A 26 -8.88 -22.20 25.18
N LEU A 27 -9.50 -23.23 24.58
CA LEU A 27 -10.02 -23.22 23.20
C LEU A 27 -11.20 -22.24 23.07
N PHE A 28 -10.89 -20.96 22.91
CA PHE A 28 -11.85 -19.92 22.56
C PHE A 28 -11.51 -19.35 21.18
N ILE A 29 -12.53 -19.26 20.32
CA ILE A 29 -12.50 -18.37 19.15
C ILE A 29 -12.91 -17.00 19.69
N VAL A 30 -11.98 -16.06 19.75
CA VAL A 30 -12.31 -14.69 20.14
C VAL A 30 -12.47 -13.89 18.86
N TYR A 31 -13.69 -13.42 18.65
CA TYR A 31 -13.96 -12.40 17.64
C TYR A 31 -13.48 -11.06 18.19
N GLN A 32 -12.54 -10.39 17.51
CA GLN A 32 -11.97 -9.09 17.90
C GLN A 32 -11.33 -9.03 19.31
N PRO A 33 -10.23 -9.76 19.58
CA PRO A 33 -9.51 -9.61 20.83
C PRO A 33 -8.78 -8.26 20.89
N HIS A 34 -8.84 -7.60 22.06
CA HIS A 34 -8.41 -6.21 22.26
C HIS A 34 -6.99 -6.06 22.84
N SER A 35 -6.15 -7.10 22.80
CA SER A 35 -4.75 -7.00 23.22
C SER A 35 -3.82 -6.93 22.01
N PHE A 36 -3.11 -5.80 21.91
CA PHE A 36 -2.08 -5.53 20.89
C PHE A 36 -0.70 -5.53 21.54
N LEU A 37 0.32 -6.08 20.87
CA LEU A 37 1.70 -6.03 21.37
C LEU A 37 2.32 -4.64 21.21
N ILE A 38 1.94 -3.89 20.18
CA ILE A 38 2.29 -2.47 20.07
C ILE A 38 1.55 -1.70 21.17
N LYS A 39 2.31 -0.98 22.00
CA LYS A 39 1.81 -0.21 23.15
C LYS A 39 1.87 1.28 22.86
N GLY A 40 1.18 2.07 23.69
CA GLY A 40 1.13 3.53 23.53
C GLY A 40 2.50 4.20 23.48
N LYS A 41 3.51 3.70 24.21
CA LYS A 41 4.89 4.21 24.14
C LYS A 41 5.50 3.98 22.75
N ASP A 42 5.28 2.81 22.15
CA ASP A 42 5.74 2.50 20.81
C ASP A 42 5.05 3.42 19.78
N THR A 43 3.73 3.63 19.93
CA THR A 43 2.97 4.54 19.06
C THR A 43 3.47 5.98 19.16
N GLN A 44 3.75 6.48 20.35
CA GLN A 44 4.31 7.83 20.54
C GLN A 44 5.67 7.99 19.86
N GLU A 45 6.56 7.00 19.99
CA GLU A 45 7.85 6.99 19.30
C GLU A 45 7.66 7.04 17.78
N VAL A 46 6.78 6.19 17.24
CA VAL A 46 6.42 6.19 15.82
C VAL A 46 5.92 7.55 15.36
N MET A 47 5.01 8.19 16.11
CA MET A 47 4.46 9.50 15.76
C MET A 47 5.53 10.61 15.67
N HIS A 48 6.65 10.46 16.38
CA HIS A 48 7.77 11.40 16.32
C HIS A 48 8.72 11.15 15.14
N LEU A 49 8.80 9.91 14.66
CA LEU A 49 9.77 9.50 13.62
C LEU A 49 9.18 9.48 12.21
N ILE A 50 7.87 9.22 12.09
CA ILE A 50 7.19 9.00 10.82
C ILE A 50 7.17 10.25 9.94
N LYS A 51 7.28 10.06 8.63
CA LYS A 51 7.24 11.12 7.62
C LYS A 51 6.32 10.74 6.45
N PRO A 52 5.65 11.72 5.82
CA PRO A 52 4.82 11.46 4.65
C PRO A 52 5.59 10.69 3.57
N GLY A 53 4.98 9.62 3.06
CA GLY A 53 5.58 8.70 2.09
C GLY A 53 6.23 7.46 2.71
N ASP A 54 6.31 7.37 4.05
CA ASP A 54 6.71 6.14 4.72
C ASP A 54 5.70 5.01 4.43
N ILE A 55 6.23 3.81 4.27
CA ILE A 55 5.48 2.56 4.10
C ILE A 55 5.40 1.87 5.46
N LEU A 56 4.18 1.56 5.90
CA LEU A 56 3.92 0.94 7.18
C LEU A 56 3.48 -0.49 6.95
N LEU A 57 4.18 -1.43 7.57
CA LEU A 57 3.85 -2.84 7.52
C LEU A 57 3.35 -3.27 8.89
N ARG A 58 2.26 -4.05 8.95
CA ARG A 58 1.72 -4.55 10.20
C ARG A 58 1.26 -5.99 10.12
N THR A 59 1.14 -6.62 11.29
CA THR A 59 0.52 -7.94 11.48
C THR A 59 -0.33 -7.96 12.73
N TYR A 60 -1.39 -8.76 12.69
CA TYR A 60 -2.13 -9.19 13.87
C TYR A 60 -1.83 -10.66 14.16
N ASN A 61 -1.36 -10.96 15.37
CA ASN A 61 -1.09 -12.31 15.80
C ASN A 61 -2.41 -13.08 16.01
N ASN A 62 -2.39 -14.38 15.69
CA ASN A 62 -3.49 -15.34 15.88
C ASN A 62 -4.75 -15.13 15.03
N TYR A 63 -4.76 -14.19 14.08
CA TYR A 63 -5.79 -14.19 13.05
C TYR A 63 -5.56 -15.36 12.09
N LEU A 64 -6.65 -15.94 11.59
CA LEU A 64 -6.55 -17.13 10.75
C LEU A 64 -5.83 -16.87 9.42
N ASP A 65 -5.78 -15.62 8.95
CA ASP A 65 -5.03 -15.19 7.76
C ASP A 65 -3.51 -15.45 7.84
N LYS A 66 -2.92 -15.48 9.05
CA LYS A 66 -1.50 -15.86 9.26
C LYS A 66 -1.19 -17.30 8.83
N TYR A 67 -2.20 -18.18 8.74
CA TYR A 67 -2.01 -19.52 8.16
C TYR A 67 -1.97 -19.49 6.63
N PHE A 68 -2.38 -18.38 6.00
CA PHE A 68 -2.53 -18.24 4.56
C PHE A 68 -1.46 -17.35 3.91
N VAL A 69 -1.00 -16.31 4.62
CA VAL A 69 0.09 -15.43 4.16
C VAL A 69 1.36 -15.80 4.92
N LYS A 70 2.39 -16.22 4.19
CA LYS A 70 3.71 -16.44 4.79
C LYS A 70 4.38 -15.09 4.99
N GLY A 71 5.04 -14.92 6.13
CA GLY A 71 5.82 -13.72 6.41
C GLY A 71 5.62 -13.17 7.82
N THR A 72 6.43 -12.18 8.16
CA THR A 72 6.38 -11.42 9.39
C THR A 72 5.23 -10.41 9.34
N PHE A 73 5.08 -9.74 8.19
CA PHE A 73 4.05 -8.74 7.92
C PHE A 73 2.95 -9.31 7.02
N THR A 74 1.68 -9.04 7.35
CA THR A 74 0.53 -9.51 6.56
C THR A 74 -0.24 -8.37 5.89
N HIS A 75 0.05 -7.13 6.27
CA HIS A 75 -0.68 -5.95 5.80
C HIS A 75 0.26 -4.77 5.60
N ALA A 76 -0.09 -3.87 4.68
CA ALA A 76 0.69 -2.68 4.38
C ALA A 76 -0.19 -1.42 4.22
N GLY A 77 0.37 -0.25 4.50
CA GLY A 77 -0.24 1.05 4.26
C GLY A 77 0.79 2.11 3.91
N LEU A 78 0.34 3.21 3.31
CA LEU A 78 1.17 4.36 2.98
C LEU A 78 0.78 5.53 3.89
N TYR A 79 1.74 6.09 4.63
CA TYR A 79 1.46 7.26 5.45
C TYR A 79 1.44 8.53 4.60
N LEU A 80 0.34 9.26 4.69
CA LEU A 80 0.09 10.45 3.91
C LEU A 80 0.41 11.75 4.66
N GLY A 81 0.43 11.72 6.00
CA GLY A 81 0.38 12.93 6.81
C GLY A 81 -1.02 13.53 6.81
N GLU A 82 -1.13 14.85 6.63
CA GLU A 82 -2.42 15.54 6.70
C GLU A 82 -3.30 15.24 5.48
N VAL A 83 -4.56 14.87 5.74
CA VAL A 83 -5.61 14.77 4.73
C VAL A 83 -6.82 15.56 5.21
N THR A 84 -7.22 16.56 4.42
CA THR A 84 -8.37 17.43 4.71
C THR A 84 -9.52 17.14 3.76
N GLU A 85 -10.73 17.60 4.09
CA GLU A 85 -11.86 17.56 3.16
C GLU A 85 -11.54 18.26 1.82
N ASN A 86 -10.72 19.31 1.84
CA ASN A 86 -10.34 20.00 0.62
C ASN A 86 -9.48 19.11 -0.28
N HIS A 87 -8.54 18.35 0.28
CA HIS A 87 -7.78 17.34 -0.47
C HIS A 87 -8.72 16.31 -1.10
N LEU A 88 -9.68 15.83 -0.32
CA LEU A 88 -10.67 14.87 -0.79
C LEU A 88 -11.53 15.42 -1.94
N ARG A 89 -12.01 16.66 -1.86
CA ARG A 89 -12.82 17.29 -2.92
C ARG A 89 -12.00 17.63 -4.17
N GLN A 90 -10.78 18.13 -4.01
CA GLN A 90 -9.99 18.65 -5.12
C GLN A 90 -9.14 17.58 -5.82
N ILE A 91 -8.61 16.62 -5.06
CA ILE A 91 -7.67 15.61 -5.55
C ILE A 91 -8.42 14.31 -5.83
N ALA A 92 -9.02 13.71 -4.80
CA ALA A 92 -9.75 12.45 -4.96
C ALA A 92 -11.06 12.66 -5.74
N LYS A 93 -11.66 13.86 -5.66
CA LYS A 93 -12.97 14.22 -6.22
C LYS A 93 -14.13 13.40 -5.62
N VAL A 94 -14.07 13.14 -4.32
CA VAL A 94 -15.16 12.42 -3.64
C VAL A 94 -16.36 13.33 -3.48
N ASP A 95 -17.53 12.82 -3.88
CA ASP A 95 -18.79 13.56 -3.76
C ASP A 95 -19.16 13.86 -2.30
N LYS A 96 -18.81 12.93 -1.40
CA LYS A 96 -19.18 12.93 0.03
C LYS A 96 -17.94 12.73 0.91
N PRO A 97 -17.05 13.74 1.03
CA PRO A 97 -15.81 13.62 1.79
C PRO A 97 -16.04 13.36 3.28
N GLU A 98 -17.20 13.72 3.83
CA GLU A 98 -17.58 13.44 5.22
C GLU A 98 -17.67 11.95 5.57
N ARG A 99 -17.66 11.07 4.56
CA ARG A 99 -17.63 9.61 4.72
C ARG A 99 -16.22 9.05 4.93
N TYR A 100 -15.20 9.86 4.75
CA TYR A 100 -13.80 9.45 4.85
C TYR A 100 -13.18 10.06 6.10
N ALA A 101 -12.29 9.30 6.75
CA ALA A 101 -11.49 9.85 7.83
C ALA A 101 -10.58 10.96 7.29
N THR A 102 -10.46 12.05 8.04
CA THR A 102 -9.55 13.17 7.79
C THR A 102 -8.81 13.49 9.09
N GLY A 103 -7.64 14.10 8.98
CA GLY A 103 -6.79 14.36 10.14
C GLY A 103 -5.35 14.70 9.74
N THR A 104 -4.52 14.96 10.75
CA THR A 104 -3.12 15.38 10.57
C THR A 104 -2.16 14.21 10.30
N GLN A 105 -2.56 12.98 10.67
CA GLN A 105 -1.71 11.79 10.61
C GLN A 105 -2.52 10.63 10.04
N MET A 106 -2.64 10.60 8.72
CA MET A 106 -3.46 9.61 8.02
C MET A 106 -2.62 8.57 7.30
N VAL A 107 -3.10 7.33 7.32
CA VAL A 107 -2.57 6.21 6.55
C VAL A 107 -3.64 5.80 5.53
N ILE A 108 -3.24 5.67 4.26
CA ILE A 108 -4.09 5.09 3.23
C ILE A 108 -3.69 3.63 3.01
N HIS A 109 -4.67 2.75 2.96
CA HIS A 109 -4.44 1.33 2.72
C HIS A 109 -5.69 0.67 2.11
N ALA A 110 -5.50 -0.45 1.44
CA ALA A 110 -6.62 -1.24 0.93
C ALA A 110 -7.02 -2.33 1.93
N LEU A 111 -8.31 -2.49 2.17
CA LEU A 111 -8.88 -3.64 2.86
C LEU A 111 -9.81 -4.37 1.88
N ALA A 112 -9.45 -5.61 1.56
CA ALA A 112 -10.15 -6.43 0.58
C ALA A 112 -10.26 -5.73 -0.79
N ASP A 113 -11.43 -5.18 -1.13
CA ASP A 113 -11.76 -4.52 -2.39
C ASP A 113 -12.00 -3.02 -2.23
N THR A 114 -11.64 -2.44 -1.08
CA THR A 114 -11.88 -1.03 -0.77
C THR A 114 -10.60 -0.34 -0.31
N VAL A 115 -10.38 0.90 -0.73
CA VAL A 115 -9.31 1.76 -0.22
C VAL A 115 -9.88 2.67 0.85
N ILE A 116 -9.21 2.71 2.00
CA ILE A 116 -9.67 3.47 3.17
C ILE A 116 -8.57 4.38 3.70
N LEU A 117 -9.00 5.43 4.39
CA LEU A 117 -8.15 6.27 5.23
C LEU A 117 -8.36 5.90 6.69
N GLU A 118 -7.27 5.66 7.40
CA GLU A 118 -7.24 5.31 8.82
C GLU A 118 -6.26 6.26 9.55
N ASP A 119 -6.60 6.66 10.77
CA ASP A 119 -5.71 7.45 11.63
C ASP A 119 -4.48 6.62 12.03
N LEU A 120 -3.29 7.23 12.12
CA LEU A 120 -2.05 6.52 12.44
C LEU A 120 -2.12 5.74 13.76
N ILE A 121 -2.76 6.30 14.80
CA ILE A 121 -2.91 5.62 16.10
C ILE A 121 -3.75 4.36 15.95
N GLN A 122 -4.82 4.43 15.14
CA GLN A 122 -5.62 3.24 14.81
C GLN A 122 -4.79 2.24 14.01
N PHE A 123 -3.99 2.71 13.05
CA PHE A 123 -3.16 1.82 12.24
C PHE A 123 -2.15 1.04 13.08
N CYS A 124 -1.55 1.69 14.08
CA CYS A 124 -0.57 1.12 15.02
C CYS A 124 -1.18 0.13 16.03
N ARG A 125 -2.50 -0.06 16.09
CA ARG A 125 -3.13 -1.09 16.92
C ARG A 125 -2.92 -2.44 16.28
N CYS A 126 -1.74 -3.02 16.47
CA CYS A 126 -1.33 -4.30 15.87
C CYS A 126 -0.33 -5.04 16.79
N ASP A 127 0.12 -6.22 16.35
CA ASP A 127 1.04 -7.07 17.11
C ASP A 127 2.48 -7.01 16.61
N ALA A 128 2.70 -6.60 15.36
CA ALA A 128 4.00 -6.23 14.82
C ALA A 128 3.84 -5.02 13.90
N LEU A 129 4.85 -4.15 13.87
CA LEU A 129 4.87 -2.96 13.03
C LEU A 129 6.30 -2.71 12.53
N ALA A 130 6.43 -2.34 11.27
CA ALA A 130 7.65 -1.80 10.67
C ALA A 130 7.33 -0.55 9.86
N ILE A 131 8.27 0.38 9.81
CA ILE A 131 8.20 1.62 9.05
C ILE A 131 9.41 1.67 8.14
N LEU A 132 9.15 1.73 6.85
CA LEU A 132 10.15 1.74 5.79
C LEU A 132 10.06 3.07 5.03
N ARG A 133 11.20 3.59 4.61
CA ARG A 133 11.29 4.92 4.01
C ARG A 133 12.16 4.91 2.75
N PHE A 134 11.69 5.59 1.72
CA PHE A 134 12.52 5.91 0.57
C PHE A 134 13.60 6.93 0.97
N PRO A 135 14.84 6.82 0.46
CA PRO A 135 15.88 7.78 0.79
C PRO A 135 15.48 9.19 0.33
N GLN A 136 15.93 10.20 1.07
CA GLN A 136 15.59 11.60 0.79
C GLN A 136 15.99 12.05 -0.63
N GLN A 137 17.08 11.48 -1.14
CA GLN A 137 17.54 11.64 -2.52
C GLN A 137 17.52 10.27 -3.20
N LEU A 138 16.69 10.15 -4.24
CA LEU A 138 16.61 8.96 -5.07
C LEU A 138 17.62 9.09 -6.19
N VAL A 139 18.41 8.03 -6.35
CA VAL A 139 19.34 7.84 -7.46
C VAL A 139 19.08 6.47 -8.08
N LEU A 140 19.39 6.32 -9.36
CA LEU A 140 19.26 5.04 -10.04
C LEU A 140 20.14 3.99 -9.35
N GLN A 141 19.52 2.92 -8.86
CA GLN A 141 20.26 1.80 -8.29
C GLN A 141 20.93 1.00 -9.41
N LYS A 142 22.10 0.43 -9.09
CA LYS A 142 22.95 -0.22 -10.10
C LYS A 142 22.20 -1.38 -10.77
N GLY A 143 22.16 -1.35 -12.10
CA GLY A 143 21.55 -2.42 -12.91
C GLY A 143 20.03 -2.39 -12.94
N ARG A 144 19.38 -1.35 -12.40
CA ARG A 144 17.93 -1.18 -12.51
C ARG A 144 17.56 -0.54 -13.84
N ILE A 145 16.45 -1.02 -14.39
CA ILE A 145 15.79 -0.45 -15.55
C ILE A 145 14.28 -0.40 -15.27
N PRO A 146 13.56 0.61 -15.76
CA PRO A 146 12.11 0.64 -15.65
C PRO A 146 11.47 -0.60 -16.31
N PRO A 147 10.53 -1.29 -15.65
CA PRO A 147 9.84 -2.43 -16.25
C PRO A 147 8.96 -2.00 -17.43
N ASP A 148 8.97 -2.78 -18.50
CA ASP A 148 8.10 -2.55 -19.66
C ASP A 148 6.62 -2.50 -19.28
N THR A 149 6.19 -3.27 -18.27
CA THR A 149 4.80 -3.27 -17.78
C THR A 149 4.39 -1.89 -17.25
N VAL A 150 5.26 -1.23 -16.48
CA VAL A 150 5.02 0.12 -15.94
C VAL A 150 5.06 1.15 -17.06
N LEU A 151 6.05 1.07 -17.94
CA LEU A 151 6.19 1.99 -19.08
C LEU A 151 4.98 1.91 -20.02
N ASN A 152 4.54 0.71 -20.35
CA ASN A 152 3.37 0.47 -21.20
C ASN A 152 2.11 0.98 -20.50
N TYR A 153 1.92 0.70 -19.21
CA TYR A 153 0.80 1.24 -18.46
C TYR A 153 0.76 2.77 -18.52
N LEU A 154 1.86 3.44 -18.16
CA LEU A 154 1.90 4.90 -18.13
C LEU A 154 1.66 5.50 -19.52
N THR A 155 2.22 4.88 -20.57
CA THR A 155 2.10 5.37 -21.95
C THR A 155 0.70 5.16 -22.52
N GLU A 156 0.12 3.97 -22.36
CA GLU A 156 -1.22 3.66 -22.86
C GLU A 156 -2.29 4.41 -22.06
N TYR A 157 -2.17 4.46 -20.74
CA TYR A 157 -3.11 5.17 -19.89
C TYR A 157 -3.06 6.68 -20.13
N ALA A 158 -1.88 7.25 -20.39
CA ALA A 158 -1.76 8.65 -20.79
C ALA A 158 -2.47 8.99 -22.12
N LYS A 159 -2.57 8.05 -23.07
CA LYS A 159 -3.34 8.25 -24.31
C LYS A 159 -4.84 8.35 -24.05
N VAL A 160 -5.35 7.50 -23.16
CA VAL A 160 -6.78 7.46 -22.79
C VAL A 160 -7.16 8.69 -21.97
N GLU A 161 -6.34 9.04 -20.99
CA GLU A 161 -6.59 10.11 -20.03
C GLU A 161 -6.09 11.49 -20.51
N ALA A 162 -5.69 11.64 -21.77
CA ALA A 162 -5.08 12.86 -22.33
C ALA A 162 -5.94 14.15 -22.15
N LYS A 163 -7.23 14.01 -21.88
CA LYS A 163 -8.18 15.12 -21.63
C LYS A 163 -8.66 15.20 -20.18
N SER A 164 -8.19 14.33 -19.30
CA SER A 164 -8.64 14.25 -17.92
C SER A 164 -7.71 15.03 -16.98
N HIS A 165 -8.16 15.20 -15.74
CA HIS A 165 -7.39 15.92 -14.72
C HIS A 165 -6.21 15.07 -14.22
N GLN A 166 -6.19 13.78 -14.56
CA GLN A 166 -5.09 12.87 -14.25
C GLN A 166 -3.93 12.98 -15.24
N ALA A 167 -4.13 13.61 -16.41
CA ALA A 167 -3.07 13.80 -17.41
C ALA A 167 -1.81 14.46 -16.84
N ALA A 168 -1.97 15.46 -15.97
CA ALA A 168 -0.85 16.15 -15.34
C ALA A 168 -0.09 15.25 -14.34
N VAL A 169 -0.82 14.40 -13.61
CA VAL A 169 -0.23 13.44 -12.67
C VAL A 169 0.53 12.37 -13.44
N LEU A 170 -0.07 11.78 -14.48
CA LEU A 170 0.59 10.78 -15.33
C LEU A 170 1.83 11.31 -16.02
N LYS A 171 1.76 12.54 -16.56
CA LYS A 171 2.94 13.20 -17.14
C LYS A 171 4.06 13.37 -16.13
N ALA A 172 3.73 13.72 -14.88
CA ALA A 172 4.71 13.81 -13.81
C ALA A 172 5.29 12.44 -13.44
N GLU A 173 4.50 11.37 -13.40
CA GLU A 173 5.01 10.01 -13.16
C GLU A 173 5.97 9.54 -14.25
N ILE A 174 5.65 9.82 -15.53
CA ILE A 174 6.54 9.52 -16.68
C ILE A 174 7.84 10.32 -16.59
N ASP A 175 7.76 11.61 -16.23
CA ASP A 175 8.93 12.47 -16.05
C ASP A 175 9.84 11.95 -14.94
N ILE A 176 9.28 11.61 -13.77
CA ILE A 176 10.01 11.04 -12.63
C ILE A 176 10.78 9.79 -13.08
N MET A 177 10.10 8.86 -13.73
CA MET A 177 10.70 7.60 -14.15
C MET A 177 11.80 7.81 -15.20
N THR A 178 11.57 8.70 -16.17
CA THR A 178 12.52 9.01 -17.25
C THR A 178 13.78 9.66 -16.68
N ARG A 179 13.62 10.65 -15.80
CA ARG A 179 14.74 11.34 -15.16
C ARG A 179 15.54 10.41 -14.27
N LEU A 180 14.87 9.58 -13.46
CA LEU A 180 15.54 8.57 -12.64
C LEU A 180 16.32 7.58 -13.51
N ALA A 181 15.73 7.10 -14.62
CA ALA A 181 16.40 6.20 -15.56
C ALA A 181 17.60 6.85 -16.30
N GLN A 182 17.61 8.18 -16.43
CA GLN A 182 18.75 8.95 -16.96
C GLN A 182 19.86 9.16 -15.93
N GLY A 183 19.64 8.77 -14.67
CA GLY A 183 20.59 8.94 -13.57
C GLY A 183 20.45 10.26 -12.82
N ASP A 184 19.38 11.02 -13.03
CA ASP A 184 19.10 12.22 -12.24
C ASP A 184 18.93 11.87 -10.75
N SER A 185 19.40 12.78 -9.89
CA SER A 185 19.06 12.75 -8.47
C SER A 185 17.72 13.47 -8.23
N LEU A 186 16.76 12.79 -7.61
CA LEU A 186 15.42 13.31 -7.35
C LEU A 186 15.14 13.41 -5.85
N HIS A 187 14.66 14.55 -5.38
CA HIS A 187 14.31 14.74 -3.97
C HIS A 187 12.94 14.14 -3.66
N PHE A 188 12.86 13.26 -2.67
CA PHE A 188 11.64 12.50 -2.37
C PHE A 188 10.43 13.40 -2.08
N ASP A 189 10.58 14.51 -1.36
CA ASP A 189 9.48 15.43 -1.05
C ASP A 189 8.76 15.98 -2.30
N THR A 190 9.48 16.11 -3.42
CA THR A 190 8.90 16.55 -4.69
C THR A 190 8.08 15.42 -5.32
N LEU A 191 8.61 14.20 -5.26
CA LEU A 191 7.95 12.99 -5.77
C LEU A 191 6.70 12.67 -4.96
N PHE A 192 6.78 12.84 -3.64
CA PHE A 192 5.70 12.55 -2.72
C PHE A 192 4.44 13.35 -3.02
N LYS A 193 4.54 14.60 -3.51
CA LYS A 193 3.37 15.38 -3.95
C LYS A 193 2.59 14.70 -5.08
N ILE A 194 3.28 13.94 -5.94
CA ILE A 194 2.67 13.17 -7.02
C ILE A 194 2.10 11.86 -6.46
N ILE A 195 2.90 11.12 -5.67
CA ILE A 195 2.48 9.88 -4.99
C ILE A 195 1.22 10.11 -4.14
N TYR A 196 1.16 11.19 -3.37
CA TYR A 196 0.02 11.58 -2.55
C TYR A 196 -1.25 11.75 -3.40
N ARG A 197 -1.14 12.39 -4.57
CA ARG A 197 -2.27 12.57 -5.49
C ARG A 197 -2.75 11.26 -6.09
N VAL A 198 -1.80 10.42 -6.52
CA VAL A 198 -2.12 9.08 -7.04
C VAL A 198 -2.81 8.25 -5.96
N ALA A 199 -2.25 8.22 -4.75
CA ALA A 199 -2.82 7.45 -3.64
C ALA A 199 -4.25 7.92 -3.31
N LEU A 200 -4.50 9.23 -3.20
CA LEU A 200 -5.84 9.74 -2.93
C LEU A 200 -6.85 9.46 -4.05
N SER A 201 -6.42 9.41 -5.33
CA SER A 201 -7.34 9.09 -6.43
C SER A 201 -7.91 7.67 -6.36
N GLU A 202 -7.22 6.77 -5.65
CA GLU A 202 -7.66 5.38 -5.45
C GLU A 202 -8.84 5.23 -4.48
N LEU A 203 -9.25 6.30 -3.78
CA LEU A 203 -10.41 6.28 -2.89
C LEU A 203 -11.77 6.13 -3.61
N ILE A 204 -11.82 6.41 -4.92
CA ILE A 204 -13.04 6.35 -5.74
C ILE A 204 -12.89 5.38 -6.89
N THR A 205 -11.74 5.45 -7.56
CA THR A 205 -11.48 4.68 -8.76
C THR A 205 -10.44 3.64 -8.39
N PRO A 206 -10.82 2.37 -8.16
CA PRO A 206 -9.83 1.32 -8.06
C PRO A 206 -8.99 1.33 -9.33
N HIS A 207 -7.67 1.30 -9.22
CA HIS A 207 -6.79 1.27 -10.38
C HIS A 207 -7.22 0.14 -11.33
N PRO A 208 -7.50 0.46 -12.60
CA PRO A 208 -7.98 -0.54 -13.57
C PRO A 208 -6.86 -1.48 -14.06
N ALA A 209 -5.64 -1.29 -13.57
CA ALA A 209 -4.43 -1.78 -14.20
C ALA A 209 -3.93 -3.09 -13.61
N ASP A 210 -3.76 -4.06 -14.49
CA ASP A 210 -3.04 -5.29 -14.23
C ASP A 210 -1.53 -5.03 -14.45
N PHE A 211 -0.78 -4.78 -13.37
CA PHE A 211 0.69 -4.70 -13.42
C PHE A 211 1.35 -6.08 -13.47
N GLY A 212 0.63 -7.08 -13.97
CA GLY A 212 0.97 -8.49 -13.87
C GLY A 212 0.66 -9.06 -12.50
N PHE A 213 -0.38 -8.57 -11.82
CA PHE A 213 -0.87 -9.13 -10.55
C PHE A 213 -2.00 -10.12 -10.82
N ASP A 214 -1.93 -11.29 -10.21
CA ASP A 214 -3.05 -12.23 -10.26
C ASP A 214 -4.13 -11.81 -9.25
N ASN A 215 -5.12 -11.01 -9.69
CA ASN A 215 -6.30 -10.52 -8.95
C ASN A 215 -6.61 -11.34 -7.67
N PHE A 216 -6.07 -10.91 -6.53
CA PHE A 216 -6.25 -11.59 -5.24
C PHE A 216 -6.49 -10.55 -4.14
N SER A 217 -7.76 -10.43 -3.74
CA SER A 217 -8.25 -9.41 -2.79
C SER A 217 -7.48 -9.26 -1.46
N PRO A 218 -6.81 -10.27 -0.88
CA PRO A 218 -5.96 -10.10 0.31
C PRO A 218 -4.68 -9.27 0.12
N LEU A 219 -4.19 -9.09 -1.10
CA LEU A 219 -2.92 -8.39 -1.38
C LEU A 219 -3.14 -7.03 -2.05
N SER A 220 -4.38 -6.54 -2.04
CA SER A 220 -4.72 -5.20 -2.52
C SER A 220 -3.96 -4.09 -1.79
N CYS A 221 -3.49 -4.34 -0.56
CA CYS A 221 -2.77 -3.34 0.23
C CYS A 221 -1.35 -3.08 -0.29
N THR A 222 -0.61 -4.13 -0.67
CA THR A 222 0.72 -4.00 -1.28
C THR A 222 0.62 -3.55 -2.73
N GLU A 223 -0.41 -3.99 -3.46
CA GLU A 223 -0.77 -3.50 -4.79
C GLU A 223 -1.07 -1.99 -4.79
N LEU A 224 -1.83 -1.48 -3.81
CA LEU A 224 -2.08 -0.05 -3.68
C LEU A 224 -0.79 0.76 -3.49
N ILE A 225 0.12 0.29 -2.62
CA ILE A 225 1.40 0.97 -2.40
C ILE A 225 2.24 0.94 -3.67
N TYR A 226 2.33 -0.22 -4.32
CA TYR A 226 3.01 -0.36 -5.60
C TYR A 226 2.41 0.60 -6.63
N PHE A 227 1.09 0.67 -6.75
CA PHE A 227 0.41 1.58 -7.67
C PHE A 227 0.71 3.06 -7.39
N ALA A 228 0.67 3.46 -6.12
CA ALA A 228 0.97 4.82 -5.70
C ALA A 228 2.43 5.19 -5.96
N THR A 229 3.34 4.21 -5.92
CA THR A 229 4.80 4.41 -6.01
C THR A 229 5.42 3.84 -7.29
N LYS A 230 4.60 3.46 -8.28
CA LYS A 230 5.02 2.75 -9.51
C LYS A 230 6.10 3.46 -10.32
N SER A 231 6.16 4.79 -10.24
CA SER A 231 7.19 5.59 -10.89
C SER A 231 8.59 5.39 -10.31
N ILE A 232 8.72 4.86 -9.08
CA ILE A 232 10.00 4.72 -8.36
C ILE A 232 10.25 3.33 -7.76
N CYS A 233 9.24 2.52 -7.48
CA CYS A 233 9.38 1.30 -6.69
C CYS A 233 10.24 0.21 -7.37
N TRP A 234 10.24 0.16 -8.71
CA TRP A 234 11.10 -0.73 -9.52
C TRP A 234 12.60 -0.51 -9.26
N ASN A 235 12.97 0.72 -8.88
CA ASN A 235 14.36 1.04 -8.53
C ASN A 235 14.83 0.33 -7.24
N TYR A 236 13.90 -0.23 -6.46
CA TYR A 236 14.13 -0.85 -5.15
C TYR A 236 13.74 -2.33 -5.11
N ASP A 237 13.65 -3.01 -6.26
CA ASP A 237 13.24 -4.44 -6.33
C ASP A 237 11.81 -4.73 -5.83
N ILE A 238 10.98 -3.69 -5.71
CA ILE A 238 9.59 -3.86 -5.31
C ILE A 238 8.78 -4.15 -6.58
N GLU A 239 8.69 -5.43 -6.94
CA GLU A 239 7.99 -5.89 -8.14
C GLU A 239 7.17 -7.17 -7.92
N PRO A 240 6.10 -7.41 -8.71
CA PRO A 240 5.31 -8.63 -8.61
C PRO A 240 6.10 -9.88 -9.00
N THR A 241 6.29 -10.79 -8.03
CA THR A 241 7.00 -12.05 -8.22
C THR A 241 6.04 -13.25 -8.18
N LYS A 242 6.38 -14.33 -8.89
CA LYS A 242 5.57 -15.56 -8.87
C LYS A 242 5.75 -16.29 -7.54
N GLN A 243 4.66 -16.48 -6.82
CA GLN A 243 4.62 -17.16 -5.55
C GLN A 243 3.49 -18.18 -5.49
N LYS A 244 3.68 -19.24 -4.70
CA LYS A 244 2.68 -20.30 -4.53
C LYS A 244 1.76 -20.00 -3.35
N ILE A 245 0.50 -19.64 -3.64
CA ILE A 245 -0.56 -19.39 -2.66
C ILE A 245 -1.58 -20.54 -2.77
N PHE A 246 -1.78 -21.32 -1.70
CA PHE A 246 -2.77 -22.42 -1.63
C PHE A 246 -2.83 -23.32 -2.88
N PHE A 247 -1.67 -23.71 -3.42
CA PHE A 247 -1.51 -24.58 -4.61
C PHE A 247 -1.61 -23.89 -5.99
N GLN A 248 -1.93 -22.60 -6.07
CA GLN A 248 -1.86 -21.83 -7.32
C GLN A 248 -0.61 -20.95 -7.34
N GLN A 249 0.06 -20.88 -8.50
CA GLN A 249 1.12 -19.90 -8.74
C GLN A 249 0.49 -18.57 -9.08
N ARG A 250 0.87 -17.52 -8.37
CA ARG A 250 0.32 -16.17 -8.52
C ARG A 250 1.41 -15.12 -8.50
N ARG A 251 1.31 -14.09 -9.32
CA ARG A 251 2.19 -12.92 -9.27
C ARG A 251 1.67 -11.91 -8.26
N VAL A 252 2.45 -11.69 -7.20
CA VAL A 252 2.07 -10.87 -6.05
C VAL A 252 3.27 -10.13 -5.46
N ILE A 253 3.00 -9.14 -4.61
CA ILE A 253 3.99 -8.52 -3.73
C ILE A 253 3.57 -8.85 -2.29
N GLU A 254 4.42 -9.59 -1.57
CA GLU A 254 4.23 -9.82 -0.13
C GLU A 254 4.62 -8.57 0.65
N ALA A 255 4.00 -8.36 1.82
CA ALA A 255 4.37 -7.23 2.67
C ALA A 255 5.84 -7.29 3.12
N ASP A 256 6.37 -8.50 3.35
CA ASP A 256 7.78 -8.70 3.66
C ASP A 256 8.72 -8.33 2.51
N THR A 257 8.27 -8.32 1.25
CA THR A 257 9.10 -7.88 0.11
C THR A 257 9.70 -6.52 0.38
N PHE A 258 8.93 -5.57 0.92
CA PHE A 258 9.41 -4.23 1.23
C PHE A 258 10.56 -4.22 2.26
N THR A 259 10.58 -5.16 3.21
CA THR A 259 11.66 -5.25 4.22
C THR A 259 12.97 -5.81 3.66
N ASN A 260 12.93 -6.46 2.49
CA ASN A 260 14.09 -7.06 1.84
C ASN A 260 14.62 -6.18 0.70
N THR A 261 14.49 -4.86 0.83
CA THR A 261 14.89 -3.86 -0.17
C THR A 261 15.92 -2.88 0.42
N ASP A 262 16.42 -1.98 -0.42
CA ASP A 262 17.28 -0.87 0.00
C ASP A 262 16.49 0.32 0.62
N LEU A 263 15.25 0.11 1.05
CA LEU A 263 14.51 1.10 1.84
C LEU A 263 15.10 1.23 3.25
N GLU A 264 15.09 2.44 3.80
CA GLU A 264 15.53 2.71 5.17
C GLU A 264 14.51 2.13 6.17
N GLU A 265 14.95 1.23 7.05
CA GLU A 265 14.15 0.77 8.20
C GLU A 265 14.19 1.85 9.30
N VAL A 266 13.14 2.68 9.36
CA VAL A 266 13.03 3.80 10.30
C VAL A 266 12.72 3.32 11.70
N TRP A 267 11.86 2.31 11.81
CA TRP A 267 11.41 1.77 13.08
C TRP A 267 10.85 0.36 12.87
N LYS A 268 11.09 -0.55 13.81
CA LYS A 268 10.55 -1.91 13.74
C LYS A 268 10.39 -2.54 15.11
N LYS A 269 9.28 -3.24 15.28
CA LYS A 269 9.03 -4.14 16.41
C LYS A 269 8.26 -5.35 15.92
N VAL A 270 8.87 -6.51 16.11
CA VAL A 270 8.29 -7.82 15.82
C VAL A 270 8.09 -8.53 17.16
N GLY A 271 6.90 -9.09 17.36
CA GLY A 271 6.50 -9.82 18.57
C GLY A 271 6.68 -11.32 18.45
#